data_AF-A0A151I8P2-F1
#
_entry.id   AF-A0A151I8P2-F1
#
_cell.length_a   1.000
_cell.length_b   1.000
_cell.length_c   1.000
_cell.angle_alpha   90.00
_cell.angle_beta   90.00
_cell.angle_gamma   90.00
#
_symmetry.space_group_name_H-M   'P 1'
#
loop_
_entity.id
_entity.type
_entity.pdbx_description
1 polymer ?
#
loop_
_entity_poly.entity_id
_entity_poly.type
_entity_poly.pdbx_seq_one_letter_code
_entity_poly.pdbx_strand_id
1 'polypeptide(L)' 'RPRGRLQEERRGSAVSPSASGCWNCGQGDHLYSKCPWKRREFCFGCGRRGETLRTCPRCKDRWRDKGPYHPMKGHDLCRK' A
#
# COMPACT_ATOMS: atom_id res chain seq x y z
N ARG A 1 -49.23 4.25 -8.00
CA ARG A 1 -49.46 2.84 -7.58
C ARG A 1 -49.01 1.92 -8.72
N PRO A 2 -48.37 0.78 -8.43
CA PRO A 2 -46.92 0.68 -8.49
C PRO A 2 -46.43 -0.32 -9.55
N ARG A 3 -45.22 -0.09 -10.08
CA ARG A 3 -44.34 -1.16 -10.59
C ARG A 3 -42.98 -0.88 -9.94
N GLY A 4 -42.67 -1.46 -8.77
CA GLY A 4 -42.24 -2.87 -8.64
C GLY A 4 -40.85 -3.00 -9.27
N ARG A 5 -39.77 -2.57 -8.58
CA ARG A 5 -38.87 -3.38 -7.74
C ARG A 5 -38.35 -4.64 -8.44
N LEU A 6 -37.08 -4.62 -8.84
CA LEU A 6 -35.98 -5.58 -8.57
C LEU A 6 -34.83 -5.17 -9.51
N GLN A 7 -33.79 -4.44 -9.07
CA GLN A 7 -32.58 -4.99 -8.45
C GLN A 7 -32.25 -6.39 -8.97
N GLU A 8 -31.74 -6.48 -10.20
CA GLU A 8 -31.18 -7.70 -10.75
C GLU A 8 -29.71 -7.83 -10.34
N GLU A 9 -29.50 -8.81 -9.48
CA GLU A 9 -28.22 -9.23 -8.95
C GLU A 9 -27.41 -9.97 -10.01
N ARG A 10 -26.09 -10.01 -9.75
CA ARG A 10 -25.10 -10.97 -10.26
C ARG A 10 -24.33 -10.53 -11.51
N ARG A 11 -23.17 -9.93 -11.26
CA ARG A 11 -21.89 -10.45 -11.78
C ARG A 11 -20.78 -10.07 -10.81
N GLY A 12 -20.34 -11.09 -10.07
CA GLY A 12 -19.21 -10.99 -9.19
C GLY A 12 -17.98 -10.47 -9.95
N SER A 13 -17.34 -9.49 -9.32
CA SER A 13 -15.89 -9.46 -9.13
C SER A 13 -15.07 -10.10 -10.25
N ALA A 14 -15.04 -9.46 -11.41
CA ALA A 14 -13.78 -9.36 -12.14
C ALA A 14 -12.90 -8.36 -11.37
N VAL A 15 -12.46 -8.75 -10.16
CA VAL A 15 -11.29 -8.12 -9.56
C VAL A 15 -10.15 -8.54 -10.47
N SER A 16 -9.84 -7.68 -11.43
CA SER A 16 -8.57 -7.72 -12.14
C SER A 16 -7.49 -8.02 -11.09
N PRO A 17 -6.54 -8.94 -11.33
CA PRO A 17 -5.36 -9.10 -10.48
C PRO A 17 -4.42 -7.89 -10.64
N SER A 18 -4.99 -6.68 -10.64
CA SER A 18 -4.31 -5.40 -10.65
C SER A 18 -3.71 -5.19 -9.28
N ALA A 19 -2.59 -5.83 -8.98
CA ALA A 19 -1.66 -5.40 -7.95
C ALA A 19 -2.22 -5.17 -6.51
N SER A 20 -3.44 -5.63 -6.21
CA SER A 20 -4.17 -5.38 -4.96
C SER A 20 -3.89 -6.44 -3.90
N GLY A 21 -2.67 -6.98 -3.89
CA GLY A 21 -2.19 -7.87 -2.84
C GLY A 21 -1.74 -7.08 -1.62
N CYS A 22 -1.98 -7.61 -0.42
CA CYS A 22 -1.37 -7.15 0.81
C CYS A 22 0.15 -7.07 0.64
N TRP A 23 0.75 -5.91 0.85
CA TRP A 23 2.19 -5.73 0.66
C TRP A 23 3.04 -6.50 1.69
N ASN A 24 2.43 -6.98 2.79
CA ASN A 24 3.09 -7.79 3.80
C ASN A 24 3.14 -9.30 3.44
N CYS A 25 2.04 -9.85 2.91
CA CYS A 25 1.90 -11.30 2.68
C CYS A 25 1.60 -11.69 1.23
N GLY A 26 1.37 -10.72 0.34
CA GLY A 26 1.06 -10.92 -1.08
C GLY A 26 -0.38 -11.34 -1.39
N GLN A 27 -1.24 -11.48 -0.38
CA GLN A 27 -2.62 -11.95 -0.55
C GLN A 27 -3.57 -10.84 -0.99
N GLY A 28 -4.35 -11.07 -2.05
CA GLY A 28 -5.35 -10.13 -2.59
C GLY A 28 -6.61 -9.94 -1.73
N ASP A 29 -6.69 -10.63 -0.59
CA ASP A 29 -7.88 -10.66 0.27
C ASP A 29 -7.96 -9.45 1.23
N HIS A 30 -6.83 -8.82 1.54
CA HIS A 30 -6.80 -7.70 2.47
C HIS A 30 -5.70 -6.68 2.15
N LEU A 31 -5.87 -5.47 2.70
CA LEU A 31 -4.88 -4.40 2.62
C LEU A 31 -3.79 -4.59 3.68
N TYR A 32 -2.63 -3.96 3.47
CA TYR A 32 -1.51 -3.95 4.42
C TYR A 32 -1.96 -3.57 5.85
N SER A 33 -2.84 -2.58 5.99
CA SER A 33 -3.36 -2.13 7.29
C SER A 33 -4.25 -3.15 8.00
N LYS A 34 -4.88 -4.07 7.25
CA LYS A 34 -5.75 -5.13 7.78
C LYS A 34 -5.10 -6.51 7.75
N CYS A 35 -3.77 -6.58 7.56
CA CYS A 35 -3.07 -7.85 7.54
C CYS A 35 -3.05 -8.46 8.95
N PRO A 36 -3.58 -9.69 9.14
CA PRO A 36 -3.57 -10.36 10.44
C PRO A 36 -2.19 -10.95 10.79
N TRP A 37 -1.25 -10.95 9.84
CA TRP A 37 0.10 -11.47 10.03
C TRP A 37 1.03 -10.41 10.64
N LYS A 38 2.08 -10.86 11.33
CA LYS A 38 3.13 -9.95 11.84
C LYS A 38 3.64 -9.08 10.70
N ARG A 39 3.68 -7.76 10.91
CA ARG A 39 4.23 -6.81 9.93
C ARG A 39 5.69 -7.14 9.71
N ARG A 40 6.01 -7.59 8.51
CA ARG A 40 7.40 -7.86 8.11
C ARG A 40 8.00 -6.56 7.62
N GLU A 41 9.28 -6.39 7.89
CA GLU A 41 10.04 -5.27 7.34
C GLU A 41 10.20 -5.50 5.84
N PHE A 42 9.65 -4.62 5.02
CA PHE A 42 9.87 -4.62 3.59
C PHE A 42 10.00 -3.19 3.06
N CYS A 43 10.67 -3.07 1.93
CA CYS A 43 10.90 -1.78 1.31
C CYS A 43 9.62 -1.34 0.62
N PHE A 44 8.96 -0.31 1.15
CA PHE A 44 7.77 0.29 0.54
C PHE A 44 8.03 0.91 -0.85
N GLY A 45 9.29 1.06 -1.26
CA GLY A 45 9.66 1.60 -2.58
C GLY A 45 9.85 0.53 -3.66
N CYS A 46 10.31 -0.67 -3.29
CA CYS A 46 10.65 -1.73 -4.26
C CYS A 46 10.10 -3.12 -3.90
N GLY A 47 9.40 -3.27 -2.78
CA GLY A 47 8.80 -4.53 -2.31
C GLY A 47 9.79 -5.54 -1.73
N ARG A 48 11.07 -5.17 -1.56
CA ARG A 48 12.10 -6.10 -1.07
C ARG A 48 11.89 -6.44 0.40
N ARG A 49 11.86 -7.73 0.75
CA ARG A 49 11.57 -8.25 2.10
C ARG A 49 12.85 -8.27 2.94
N GLY A 50 12.76 -7.95 4.23
CA GLY A 50 13.88 -7.93 5.19
C GLY A 50 14.62 -6.60 5.30
N GLU A 51 14.14 -5.55 4.65
CA GLU A 51 14.73 -4.21 4.68
C GLU A 51 13.62 -3.17 4.59
N THR A 52 13.80 -1.98 5.15
CA THR A 52 12.80 -0.89 5.05
C THR A 52 13.21 0.09 3.97
N LEU A 53 12.34 1.04 3.63
CA LEU A 53 12.67 2.13 2.70
C LEU A 53 13.95 2.90 3.12
N ARG A 54 14.27 2.91 4.43
CA ARG A 54 15.44 3.56 5.04
C ARG A 54 16.73 2.75 4.90
N THR A 55 16.63 1.43 4.91
CA THR A 55 17.77 0.50 4.83
C THR A 55 17.96 -0.11 3.45
N CYS A 56 17.00 0.06 2.54
CA CYS A 56 17.07 -0.47 1.18
C CYS A 56 18.17 0.20 0.36
N PRO A 57 19.17 -0.52 -0.17
CA PRO A 57 20.28 0.11 -0.91
C PRO A 57 19.80 0.87 -2.17
N ARG A 58 18.68 0.45 -2.77
CA ARG A 58 18.14 1.06 -3.99
C ARG A 58 17.18 2.23 -3.71
N CYS A 59 16.51 2.22 -2.56
CA CYS A 59 15.49 3.22 -2.22
C CYS A 59 15.92 4.18 -1.11
N LYS A 60 16.97 3.84 -0.36
CA LYS A 60 17.56 4.68 0.69
C LYS A 60 18.01 6.01 0.11
N ASP A 61 18.69 6.02 -1.03
CA ASP A 61 19.11 7.26 -1.69
C ASP A 61 17.93 8.18 -1.96
N ARG A 62 16.87 7.65 -2.61
CA ARG A 62 15.64 8.40 -2.84
C ARG A 62 14.89 8.77 -1.56
N TRP A 63 15.05 8.01 -0.48
CA TRP A 63 14.51 8.34 0.83
C TRP A 63 15.32 9.44 1.54
N ARG A 64 16.63 9.53 1.28
CA ARG A 64 17.50 10.58 1.81
C ARG A 64 17.41 11.88 1.02
N ASP A 65 17.32 11.81 -0.30
CA ASP A 65 17.11 12.93 -1.23
C ASP A 65 15.85 13.73 -0.89
N LYS A 66 14.82 12.96 -0.56
CA LYS A 66 13.56 13.36 0.01
C LYS A 66 13.69 14.27 1.27
N GLY A 67 14.86 14.28 1.92
CA GLY A 67 15.17 15.21 2.99
C GLY A 67 14.99 14.60 4.39
N PRO A 68 15.49 15.28 5.42
CA PRO A 68 15.40 14.79 6.79
C PRO A 68 13.94 14.73 7.24
N TYR A 69 13.49 13.53 7.60
CA TYR A 69 12.19 13.33 8.26
C TYR A 69 12.17 14.13 9.57
N HIS A 70 11.38 15.20 9.61
CA HIS A 70 11.23 16.01 10.82
C HIS A 70 9.94 15.57 11.55
N PRO A 71 10.03 14.88 12.70
CA PRO A 71 8.87 14.21 13.32
C PRO A 71 7.67 15.14 13.60
N MET A 72 7.88 16.43 13.80
CA MET A 72 6.82 17.42 14.01
C MET A 72 6.25 18.06 12.73
N LYS A 73 6.94 17.96 11.59
CA LYS A 73 6.51 18.62 10.34
C LYS A 73 6.14 17.62 9.25
N GLY A 74 6.71 16.42 9.31
CA GLY A 74 6.55 15.39 8.31
C GLY A 74 7.68 15.44 7.29
N HIS A 75 7.29 15.27 6.04
CA HIS A 75 8.19 15.12 4.90
C HIS A 75 7.99 16.29 3.93
N ASP A 76 8.03 17.48 4.49
CA ASP A 76 7.78 18.77 3.88
C ASP A 76 9.06 19.31 3.26
N LEU A 77 9.31 18.92 2.02
CA LEU A 77 10.20 19.68 1.15
C LEU A 77 9.44 20.92 0.66
N CYS A 78 9.55 22.02 1.42
CA CYS A 78 9.32 23.34 0.83
C CYS A 78 10.46 23.59 -0.16
N ARG A 79 10.20 23.25 -1.42
CA ARG A 79 11.06 23.56 -2.55
C ARG A 79 11.02 25.08 -2.72
N LYS A 80 12.16 25.70 -2.42
CA LYS A 80 12.39 27.14 -2.49
C LYS A 80 12.39 27.62 -3.94
#